data_AF-A0A9R1V8U8-F1
#
_entry.id   AF-A0A9R1V8U8-F1
#
_cell.length_a   1.000
_cell.length_b   1.000
_cell.length_c   1.000
_cell.angle_alpha   90.00
_cell.angle_beta   90.00
_cell.angle_gamma   90.00
#
_symmetry.space_group_name_H-M   'P 1'
#
loop_
_entity.id
_entity.type
_entity.pdbx_description
1 polymer ?
#
loop_
_entity_poly.entity_id
_entity_poly.type
_entity_poly.pdbx_seq_one_letter_code
_entity_poly.pdbx_strand_id
1 'polypeptide(L)'
;MDQDFKIPIIEEVVFPSEGAQASGSSFESPELDISKGKIRLPESEFVDVALHKNKVFDLEQSSAEKDWIIGKQDIRISELEKENSIKDAKISELQENLGGLTALFFDLKQLLYQKFEGTLDSMELWVYDEATASLVIKLKKNQYRIVDPKDLLNFGEHDIQTLSNFQIIVEIKLFEAIAKAFTSMLATIIYKKLWERAFDQADIHLVEKP
;
A
#
# COMPACT_ATOMS: atom_id res chain seq x y z
N MET A 1 23.26 -3.08 -14.98
CA MET A 1 23.88 -2.53 -13.76
C MET A 1 22.77 -2.51 -12.73
N ASP A 2 22.60 -3.63 -12.05
CA ASP A 2 21.53 -3.84 -11.07
C ASP A 2 22.03 -3.30 -9.74
N GLN A 3 21.51 -2.14 -9.34
CA GLN A 3 21.76 -1.60 -8.00
C GLN A 3 20.79 -2.29 -7.05
N ASP A 4 21.30 -3.31 -6.36
CA ASP A 4 20.63 -3.92 -5.22
C ASP A 4 20.39 -2.85 -4.15
N PHE A 5 19.13 -2.44 -4.01
CA PHE A 5 18.68 -1.61 -2.91
C PHE A 5 18.74 -2.44 -1.61
N LYS A 6 19.89 -2.41 -0.95
CA LYS A 6 20.00 -2.84 0.45
C LYS A 6 19.18 -1.88 1.30
N ILE A 7 17.97 -2.31 1.67
CA ILE A 7 17.18 -1.64 2.68
C ILE A 7 17.98 -1.70 3.99
N PRO A 8 18.32 -0.57 4.62
CA PRO A 8 18.97 -0.59 5.92
C PRO A 8 18.02 -1.20 6.93
N ILE A 9 18.45 -2.30 7.55
CA ILE A 9 17.78 -2.88 8.71
C ILE A 9 17.93 -1.85 9.81
N ILE A 10 16.86 -1.10 10.08
CA ILE A 10 16.77 -0.22 11.23
C ILE A 10 16.57 -1.15 12.42
N GLU A 11 17.65 -1.43 13.15
CA GLU A 11 17.54 -2.02 14.47
C GLU A 11 16.72 -1.06 15.33
N GLU A 12 15.51 -1.47 15.66
CA GLU A 12 14.63 -0.79 16.58
C GLU A 12 15.32 -0.83 17.95
N VAL A 13 16.08 0.21 18.25
CA VAL A 13 16.66 0.43 19.59
C VAL A 13 15.47 0.73 20.49
N VAL A 14 14.91 -0.33 21.07
CA VAL A 14 13.93 -0.25 22.15
C VAL A 14 14.64 0.39 23.33
N PHE A 15 14.51 1.71 23.45
CA PHE A 15 14.94 2.41 24.65
C PHE A 15 14.06 1.90 25.79
N PRO A 16 14.65 1.35 26.87
CA PRO A 16 13.89 1.02 28.05
C PRO A 16 13.22 2.30 28.52
N SER A 17 11.89 2.29 28.56
CA SER A 17 11.10 3.34 29.19
C SER A 17 11.48 3.34 30.67
N GLU A 18 12.43 4.21 31.03
CA GLU A 18 12.68 4.63 32.41
C GLU A 18 11.41 5.32 32.89
N GLY A 19 10.47 4.49 33.36
CA GLY A 19 9.40 4.95 34.21
C GLY A 19 10.05 5.69 35.36
N ALA A 20 9.83 7.01 35.41
CA ALA A 20 10.23 7.86 36.51
C ALA A 20 9.61 7.31 37.79
N GLN A 21 10.33 6.41 38.45
CA GLN A 21 10.00 5.93 39.77
C GLN A 21 10.29 7.11 40.68
N ALA A 22 9.25 7.91 40.92
CA ALA A 22 9.24 8.92 41.97
C ALA A 22 9.44 8.18 43.28
N SER A 23 10.71 7.99 43.64
CA SER A 23 11.13 7.49 44.94
C SER A 23 10.73 8.57 45.92
N GLY A 24 9.50 8.45 46.43
CA GLY A 24 8.97 9.32 47.46
C GLY A 24 9.92 9.24 48.64
N SER A 25 10.82 10.23 48.76
CA SER A 25 11.61 10.40 49.96
C SER A 25 10.60 10.61 51.07
N SER A 26 10.45 9.62 51.96
CA SER A 26 9.79 9.83 53.23
C SER A 26 10.63 10.87 53.95
N PHE A 27 10.22 12.13 53.85
CA PHE A 27 10.75 13.18 54.71
C PHE A 27 10.23 12.83 56.10
N GLU A 28 11.08 12.12 56.83
CA GLU A 28 10.90 11.82 58.23
C GLU A 28 10.99 13.18 58.94
N SER A 29 9.81 13.77 59.20
CA SER A 29 9.70 15.03 59.91
C SER A 29 10.43 14.87 61.25
N PRO A 30 11.51 15.63 61.51
CA PRO A 30 12.21 15.51 62.78
C PRO A 30 11.23 15.84 63.91
N GLU A 31 10.92 14.85 64.73
CA GLU A 31 10.12 15.04 65.95
C GLU A 31 10.85 16.04 66.84
N LEU A 32 10.35 17.28 66.82
CA LEU A 32 10.90 18.39 67.57
C LEU A 32 10.41 18.26 69.02
N ASP A 33 11.10 17.44 69.81
CA ASP A 33 10.86 17.31 71.25
C ASP A 33 11.33 18.59 71.96
N ILE A 34 10.39 19.51 72.18
CA ILE A 34 10.59 20.81 72.82
C ILE A 34 10.77 20.71 74.34
N SER A 35 10.76 19.52 74.93
CA SER A 35 10.71 19.35 76.40
C SER A 35 12.08 19.36 77.10
N LYS A 36 13.20 19.43 76.38
CA LYS A 36 14.55 19.49 76.97
C LYS A 36 15.32 20.72 76.51
N GLY A 37 15.27 21.78 77.33
CA GLY A 37 15.95 23.07 77.11
C GLY A 37 17.48 23.01 77.12
N LYS A 38 18.09 22.47 76.04
CA LYS A 38 19.49 22.66 75.63
C LYS A 38 19.63 22.25 74.17
N ILE A 39 19.33 23.16 73.25
CA ILE A 39 19.64 23.01 71.83
C ILE A 39 21.17 23.00 71.70
N ARG A 40 21.76 21.82 71.54
CA ARG A 40 23.13 21.72 71.05
C ARG A 40 23.05 22.07 69.57
N LEU A 41 23.43 23.30 69.23
CA LEU A 41 23.74 23.66 67.85
C LEU A 41 24.70 22.58 67.32
N PRO A 42 24.39 21.91 66.19
CA PRO A 42 25.36 21.02 65.58
C PRO A 42 26.64 21.84 65.38
N GLU A 43 27.75 21.29 65.88
CA GLU A 43 29.07 21.90 65.68
C GLU A 43 29.23 22.07 64.18
N SER A 44 29.12 23.32 63.73
CA SER A 44 29.11 23.65 62.32
C SER A 44 30.45 23.22 61.75
N GLU A 45 30.48 22.13 60.97
CA GLU A 45 31.62 21.84 60.12
C GLU A 45 31.88 23.09 59.29
N PHE A 46 33.04 23.71 59.48
CA PHE A 46 33.42 24.90 58.73
C PHE A 46 33.44 24.53 57.25
N VAL A 47 32.43 24.98 56.52
CA VAL A 47 32.31 24.76 55.09
C VAL A 47 33.49 25.41 54.39
N ASP A 48 34.30 24.60 53.72
CA ASP A 48 35.38 25.10 52.88
C ASP A 48 34.80 25.91 51.71
N VAL A 49 34.93 27.23 51.81
CA VAL A 49 34.44 28.21 50.84
C VAL A 49 35.16 28.05 49.50
N ALA A 50 36.43 27.65 49.50
CA ALA A 50 37.19 27.44 48.28
C ALA A 50 36.66 26.22 47.51
N LEU A 51 36.34 25.13 48.22
CA LEU A 51 35.72 23.94 47.64
C LEU A 51 34.36 24.26 47.01
N HIS A 52 33.52 25.04 47.70
CA HIS A 52 32.21 25.43 47.17
C HIS A 52 32.33 26.31 45.91
N LYS A 53 33.28 27.24 45.91
CA LYS A 53 33.48 28.13 44.75
C LYS A 53 33.89 27.36 43.49
N ASN A 54 34.79 26.38 43.62
CA ASN A 54 35.18 25.54 42.48
C ASN A 54 34.00 24.71 41.95
N LYS A 55 33.19 24.12 42.85
CA LYS A 55 31.98 23.40 42.45
C LYS A 55 30.99 24.28 41.69
N VAL A 56 30.77 25.52 42.13
CA VAL A 56 29.88 26.46 41.43
C VAL A 56 30.42 26.76 40.03
N PHE A 57 31.72 27.00 39.89
CA PHE A 57 32.34 27.25 38.59
C PHE A 57 32.22 26.05 37.63
N ASP A 58 32.47 24.83 38.12
CA ASP A 58 32.32 23.61 37.32
C ASP A 58 30.87 23.39 36.88
N LEU A 59 29.91 23.70 37.76
CA LEU A 59 28.47 23.63 37.45
C LEU A 59 28.06 24.67 36.42
N GLU A 60 28.57 25.90 36.50
CA GLU A 60 28.34 26.95 35.50
C GLU A 60 28.87 26.55 34.13
N GLN A 61 30.09 25.99 34.06
CA GLN A 61 30.65 25.47 32.81
C GLN A 61 29.83 24.31 32.25
N SER A 62 29.45 23.34 33.10
CA SER A 62 28.60 22.22 32.72
C SER A 62 27.22 22.70 32.22
N SER A 63 26.66 23.74 32.83
CA SER A 63 25.41 24.35 32.39
C SER A 63 25.54 24.97 31.01
N ALA A 64 26.59 25.77 30.77
CA ALA A 64 26.82 26.39 29.47
C ALA A 64 27.07 25.37 28.35
N GLU A 65 27.75 24.26 28.65
CA GLU A 65 27.92 23.15 27.70
C GLU A 65 26.58 22.49 27.36
N LYS A 66 25.73 22.23 28.36
CA LYS A 66 24.38 21.68 28.14
C LYS A 66 23.54 22.61 27.27
N ASP A 67 23.53 23.91 27.54
CA ASP A 67 22.78 24.89 26.76
C ASP A 67 23.23 24.92 25.28
N TRP A 68 24.54 24.80 25.04
CA TRP A 68 25.07 24.70 23.68
C TRP A 68 24.67 23.40 22.97
N ILE A 69 24.67 22.26 23.69
CA ILE A 69 24.21 20.97 23.16
C ILE A 69 22.72 21.06 22.80
N ILE A 70 21.90 21.64 23.69
CA ILE A 70 20.46 21.85 23.47
C ILE A 70 20.24 22.69 22.22
N GLY A 71 20.93 23.84 22.08
CA GLY A 71 20.81 24.69 20.90
C GLY A 71 21.18 23.98 19.59
N LYS A 72 22.18 23.07 19.61
CA LYS A 72 22.51 22.24 18.44
C LYS A 72 21.43 21.21 18.12
N GLN A 73 20.81 20.62 19.13
CA GLN A 73 19.72 19.68 18.95
C GLN A 73 18.49 20.37 18.39
N ASP A 74 18.15 21.56 18.86
CA ASP A 74 17.03 22.36 18.37
C ASP A 74 17.16 22.69 16.88
N ILE A 75 18.36 23.10 16.43
CA ILE A 75 18.63 23.35 15.01
C ILE A 75 18.41 22.08 14.19
N ARG A 76 18.95 20.94 14.65
CA ARG A 76 18.81 19.67 13.94
C ARG A 76 17.35 19.20 13.88
N ILE A 77 16.58 19.39 14.96
CA ILE A 77 15.15 19.08 15.01
C ILE A 77 14.42 19.94 13.96
N SER A 78 14.68 21.25 13.93
CA SER A 78 14.04 22.15 12.97
C SER A 78 14.37 21.80 11.50
N GLU A 79 15.60 21.39 11.21
CA GLU A 79 16.00 20.92 9.87
C GLU A 79 15.24 19.65 9.47
N LEU A 80 15.12 18.69 10.39
CA LEU A 80 14.39 17.44 10.16
C LEU A 80 12.88 17.69 9.98
N GLU A 81 12.27 18.57 10.76
CA GLU A 81 10.86 18.95 10.62
C GLU A 81 10.59 19.57 9.25
N LYS A 82 11.50 20.44 8.79
CA LYS A 82 11.41 21.04 7.45
C LYS A 82 11.57 20.00 6.34
N GLU A 83 12.53 19.10 6.45
CA GLU A 83 12.72 18.01 5.48
C GLU A 83 11.48 17.11 5.43
N ASN A 84 10.92 16.77 6.59
CA ASN A 84 9.73 15.95 6.68
C ASN A 84 8.52 16.63 6.03
N SER A 85 8.32 17.93 6.29
CA SER A 85 7.28 18.71 5.64
C SER A 85 7.40 18.73 4.11
N ILE A 86 8.62 18.83 3.56
CA ILE A 86 8.85 18.77 2.11
C ILE A 86 8.50 17.37 1.56
N LYS A 87 8.86 16.31 2.28
CA LYS A 87 8.53 14.93 1.88
C LYS A 87 7.03 14.69 1.89
N ASP A 88 6.32 15.15 2.92
CA ASP A 88 4.87 15.01 3.03
C ASP A 88 4.16 15.72 1.87
N ALA A 89 4.58 16.94 1.52
CA ALA A 89 4.06 17.64 0.36
C ALA A 89 4.28 16.86 -0.94
N LYS A 90 5.45 16.23 -1.11
CA LYS A 90 5.74 15.40 -2.30
C LYS A 90 4.90 14.13 -2.34
N ILE A 91 4.65 13.51 -1.19
CA ILE A 91 3.77 12.33 -1.09
C ILE A 91 2.35 12.71 -1.52
N SER A 92 1.82 13.85 -1.05
CA SER A 92 0.50 14.32 -1.45
C SER A 92 0.40 14.58 -2.96
N GLU A 93 1.40 15.23 -3.57
CA GLU A 93 1.45 15.46 -5.02
C GLU A 93 1.44 14.15 -5.82
N LEU A 94 2.22 13.15 -5.38
CA LEU A 94 2.27 11.84 -6.04
C LEU A 94 0.95 11.07 -5.91
N GLN A 95 0.28 11.18 -4.77
CA GLN A 95 -1.04 10.58 -4.56
C GLN A 95 -2.11 11.20 -5.47
N GLU A 96 -2.09 12.53 -5.65
CA GLU A 96 -2.99 13.22 -6.58
C GLU A 96 -2.76 12.77 -8.03
N ASN A 97 -1.49 12.71 -8.46
CA ASN A 97 -1.12 12.24 -9.80
C ASN A 97 -1.56 10.79 -10.05
N LEU A 98 -1.42 9.92 -9.06
CA LEU A 98 -1.89 8.53 -9.14
C LEU A 98 -3.41 8.47 -9.27
N GLY A 99 -4.13 9.32 -8.54
CA GLY A 99 -5.59 9.47 -8.66
C GLY A 99 -6.01 9.88 -10.07
N GLY A 100 -5.36 10.90 -10.63
CA GLY A 100 -5.61 11.35 -12.01
C GLY A 100 -5.33 10.29 -13.07
N LEU A 101 -4.21 9.56 -12.96
CA LEU A 101 -3.88 8.48 -13.88
C LEU A 101 -4.88 7.32 -13.78
N THR A 102 -5.33 7.00 -12.56
CA THR A 102 -6.34 5.96 -12.34
C THR A 102 -7.65 6.32 -13.03
N ALA A 103 -8.10 7.57 -12.92
CA ALA A 103 -9.29 8.06 -13.61
C ALA A 103 -9.16 7.93 -15.14
N LEU A 104 -8.03 8.37 -15.71
CA LEU A 104 -7.76 8.23 -17.16
C LEU A 104 -7.78 6.77 -17.63
N PHE A 105 -7.24 5.86 -16.83
CA PHE A 105 -7.27 4.43 -17.15
C PHE A 105 -8.71 3.89 -17.17
N PHE A 106 -9.55 4.28 -16.20
CA PHE A 106 -10.96 3.91 -16.17
C PHE A 106 -11.73 4.47 -17.38
N ASP A 107 -11.52 5.73 -17.73
CA ASP A 107 -12.16 6.36 -18.89
C ASP A 107 -11.75 5.66 -20.19
N LEU A 108 -10.45 5.38 -20.37
CA LEU A 108 -9.95 4.66 -21.54
C LEU A 108 -10.54 3.26 -21.62
N LYS A 109 -10.61 2.55 -20.48
CA LYS A 109 -11.22 1.22 -20.40
C LYS A 109 -12.69 1.27 -20.81
N GLN A 110 -13.46 2.25 -20.33
CA GLN A 110 -14.86 2.43 -20.73
C GLN A 110 -15.00 2.75 -22.22
N LEU A 111 -14.16 3.63 -22.76
CA LEU A 111 -14.16 3.95 -24.19
C LEU A 111 -13.83 2.73 -25.05
N LEU A 112 -12.89 1.90 -24.62
CA LEU A 112 -12.57 0.64 -25.31
C LEU A 112 -13.75 -0.33 -25.25
N TYR A 113 -14.39 -0.51 -24.08
CA TYR A 113 -15.58 -1.35 -24.00
C TYR A 113 -16.69 -0.85 -24.92
N GLN A 114 -17.03 0.44 -24.89
CA GLN A 114 -18.05 1.00 -25.77
C GLN A 114 -17.72 0.84 -27.25
N LYS A 115 -16.43 0.93 -27.61
CA LYS A 115 -15.99 0.78 -29.00
C LYS A 115 -16.07 -0.67 -29.50
N PHE A 116 -15.90 -1.64 -28.60
CA PHE A 116 -15.80 -3.05 -28.96
C PHE A 116 -17.06 -3.87 -28.59
N GLU A 117 -17.95 -3.38 -27.76
CA GLU A 117 -19.21 -4.05 -27.44
C GLU A 117 -20.16 -4.09 -28.66
N GLY A 118 -20.67 -5.28 -28.99
CA GLY A 118 -21.54 -5.47 -30.16
C GLY A 118 -20.79 -5.50 -31.50
N THR A 119 -19.46 -5.55 -31.48
CA THR A 119 -18.66 -5.66 -32.72
C THR A 119 -19.01 -6.93 -33.48
N LEU A 120 -19.37 -8.00 -32.75
CA LEU A 120 -19.76 -9.27 -33.33
C LEU A 120 -21.25 -9.37 -33.70
N ASP A 121 -22.07 -8.34 -33.52
CA ASP A 121 -23.48 -8.35 -33.95
C ASP A 121 -23.64 -8.53 -35.46
N SER A 122 -22.59 -8.20 -36.21
CA SER A 122 -22.50 -8.36 -37.66
C SER A 122 -21.73 -9.60 -38.09
N MET A 123 -21.51 -10.54 -37.16
CA MET A 123 -20.80 -11.79 -37.42
C MET A 123 -21.59 -12.69 -38.36
N GLU A 124 -20.89 -13.21 -39.36
CA GLU A 124 -21.45 -14.13 -40.35
C GLU A 124 -20.94 -15.55 -40.13
N LEU A 125 -19.67 -15.69 -39.72
CA LEU A 125 -18.97 -16.96 -39.75
C LEU A 125 -17.78 -17.00 -38.78
N TRP A 126 -17.55 -18.18 -38.21
CA TRP A 126 -16.35 -18.52 -37.46
C TRP A 126 -15.65 -19.75 -38.07
N VAL A 127 -14.48 -19.58 -38.69
CA VAL A 127 -13.76 -20.68 -39.36
C VAL A 127 -12.32 -20.76 -38.86
N TYR A 128 -11.80 -21.98 -38.74
CA TYR A 128 -10.37 -22.19 -38.58
C TYR A 128 -9.68 -22.19 -39.95
N ASP A 129 -8.85 -21.17 -40.21
CA ASP A 129 -8.04 -21.06 -41.42
C ASP A 129 -6.70 -21.77 -41.21
N GLU A 130 -6.61 -22.94 -41.84
CA GLU A 130 -5.50 -23.88 -41.71
C GLU A 130 -4.21 -23.38 -42.33
N ALA A 131 -4.30 -22.57 -43.40
CA ALA A 131 -3.12 -22.03 -44.08
C ALA A 131 -2.35 -21.06 -43.17
N THR A 132 -3.05 -20.42 -42.25
CA THR A 132 -2.50 -19.46 -41.30
C THR A 132 -2.48 -19.98 -39.86
N ALA A 133 -2.96 -21.20 -39.64
CA ALA A 133 -3.21 -21.78 -38.32
C ALA A 133 -3.96 -20.82 -37.38
N SER A 134 -4.88 -20.01 -37.93
CA SER A 134 -5.58 -18.96 -37.18
C SER A 134 -7.08 -19.11 -37.30
N LEU A 135 -7.76 -18.65 -36.28
CA LEU A 135 -9.19 -18.65 -36.21
C LEU A 135 -9.73 -17.32 -36.77
N VAL A 136 -10.53 -17.39 -37.82
CA VAL A 136 -11.07 -16.24 -38.55
C VAL A 136 -12.52 -16.01 -38.18
N ILE A 137 -12.79 -14.82 -37.62
CA ILE A 137 -14.14 -14.33 -37.39
C ILE A 137 -14.47 -13.37 -38.53
N LYS A 138 -15.39 -13.76 -39.41
CA LYS A 138 -15.83 -12.94 -40.53
C LYS A 138 -17.06 -12.15 -40.14
N LEU A 139 -16.98 -10.83 -40.32
CA LEU A 139 -18.10 -9.90 -40.18
C LEU A 139 -18.53 -9.40 -41.56
N LYS A 140 -19.71 -8.75 -41.63
CA LYS A 140 -20.23 -8.14 -42.87
C LYS A 140 -19.26 -7.21 -43.59
N LYS A 141 -18.44 -6.46 -42.85
CA LYS A 141 -17.52 -5.44 -43.40
C LYS A 141 -16.04 -5.69 -43.11
N ASN A 142 -15.74 -6.52 -42.11
CA ASN A 142 -14.40 -6.70 -41.56
C ASN A 142 -14.13 -8.19 -41.29
N GLN A 143 -12.88 -8.52 -41.01
CA GLN A 143 -12.50 -9.85 -40.51
C GLN A 143 -11.51 -9.69 -39.35
N TYR A 144 -11.60 -10.57 -38.37
CA TYR A 144 -10.64 -10.70 -37.28
C TYR A 144 -9.94 -12.05 -37.37
N ARG A 145 -8.65 -12.06 -37.06
CA ARG A 145 -7.84 -13.28 -36.98
C ARG A 145 -7.34 -13.42 -35.56
N ILE A 146 -7.58 -14.59 -34.99
CA ILE A 146 -7.15 -14.95 -33.65
C ILE A 146 -6.14 -16.09 -33.79
N VAL A 147 -4.93 -15.88 -33.30
CA VAL A 147 -3.86 -16.88 -33.39
C VAL A 147 -3.81 -17.70 -32.10
N ASP A 148 -3.94 -17.06 -30.94
CA ASP A 148 -3.93 -17.73 -29.64
C ASP A 148 -5.36 -17.80 -29.07
N PRO A 149 -5.86 -18.96 -28.61
CA PRO A 149 -7.12 -19.07 -27.88
C PRO A 149 -7.26 -18.08 -26.72
N LYS A 150 -6.16 -17.70 -26.07
CA LYS A 150 -6.16 -16.71 -24.97
C LYS A 150 -6.60 -15.32 -25.42
N ASP A 151 -6.49 -14.97 -26.70
CA ASP A 151 -6.96 -13.69 -27.21
C ASP A 151 -8.48 -13.56 -27.08
N LEU A 152 -9.22 -14.68 -26.94
CA LEU A 152 -10.64 -14.66 -26.61
C LEU A 152 -10.94 -13.95 -25.28
N LEU A 153 -9.98 -13.88 -24.36
CA LEU A 153 -10.15 -13.19 -23.07
C LEU A 153 -10.38 -11.68 -23.24
N ASN A 154 -9.96 -11.12 -24.38
CA ASN A 154 -10.08 -9.69 -24.72
C ASN A 154 -11.48 -9.31 -25.20
N PHE A 155 -12.33 -10.28 -25.56
CA PHE A 155 -13.69 -10.00 -26.00
C PHE A 155 -14.61 -9.63 -24.82
N GLY A 156 -15.54 -8.73 -25.12
CA GLY A 156 -16.61 -8.35 -24.21
C GLY A 156 -17.56 -9.51 -23.93
N GLU A 157 -18.35 -9.37 -22.86
CA GLU A 157 -19.29 -10.40 -22.42
C GLU A 157 -20.33 -10.74 -23.51
N HIS A 158 -20.92 -9.71 -24.12
CA HIS A 158 -21.87 -9.82 -25.23
C HIS A 158 -21.28 -10.50 -26.47
N ASP A 159 -20.03 -10.17 -26.81
CA ASP A 159 -19.32 -10.79 -27.93
C ASP A 159 -19.04 -12.27 -27.66
N ILE A 160 -18.64 -12.63 -26.43
CA ILE A 160 -18.44 -14.03 -26.01
C ILE A 160 -19.77 -14.81 -26.09
N GLN A 161 -20.87 -14.21 -25.65
CA GLN A 161 -22.20 -14.82 -25.80
C GLN A 161 -22.56 -15.02 -27.27
N THR A 162 -22.33 -14.01 -28.11
CA THR A 162 -22.53 -14.10 -29.57
C THR A 162 -21.72 -15.26 -30.14
N LEU A 163 -20.41 -15.33 -29.85
CA LEU A 163 -19.53 -16.41 -30.27
C LEU A 163 -20.02 -17.80 -29.82
N SER A 164 -20.59 -17.91 -28.63
CA SER A 164 -21.09 -19.19 -28.08
C SER A 164 -22.28 -19.75 -28.85
N ASN A 165 -23.00 -18.89 -29.58
CA ASN A 165 -24.13 -19.30 -30.42
C ASN A 165 -23.68 -19.87 -31.78
N PHE A 166 -22.39 -19.76 -32.12
CA PHE A 166 -21.83 -20.28 -33.36
C PHE A 166 -20.88 -21.44 -33.09
N GLN A 167 -20.94 -22.46 -33.95
CA GLN A 167 -19.94 -23.53 -33.95
C GLN A 167 -18.77 -23.14 -34.86
N ILE A 168 -17.55 -23.42 -34.42
CA ILE A 168 -16.35 -23.23 -35.26
C ILE A 168 -16.40 -24.26 -36.38
N ILE A 169 -16.36 -23.78 -37.62
CA ILE A 169 -16.31 -24.64 -38.80
C ILE A 169 -14.84 -24.98 -39.08
N VAL A 170 -14.58 -26.28 -39.28
CA VAL A 170 -13.26 -26.83 -39.61
C VAL A 170 -13.42 -27.70 -40.84
N GLU A 171 -12.64 -27.41 -41.89
CA GLU A 171 -12.73 -28.15 -43.16
C GLU A 171 -11.93 -29.46 -43.10
N ILE A 172 -10.72 -29.44 -42.52
CA ILE A 172 -9.86 -30.62 -42.41
C ILE A 172 -9.84 -31.16 -40.99
N LYS A 173 -10.18 -32.46 -40.85
CA LYS A 173 -10.23 -33.19 -39.57
C LYS A 173 -8.95 -33.11 -38.73
N LEU A 174 -7.79 -32.93 -39.37
CA LEU A 174 -6.50 -32.81 -38.67
C LEU A 174 -6.48 -31.64 -37.67
N PHE A 175 -7.22 -30.57 -37.95
CA PHE A 175 -7.26 -29.36 -37.12
C PHE A 175 -8.41 -29.33 -36.12
N GLU A 176 -9.22 -30.39 -36.04
CA GLU A 176 -10.37 -30.48 -35.13
C GLU A 176 -9.96 -30.31 -33.66
N ALA A 177 -8.78 -30.84 -33.27
CA ALA A 177 -8.25 -30.70 -31.93
C ALA A 177 -7.94 -29.24 -31.57
N ILE A 178 -7.44 -28.44 -32.52
CA ILE A 178 -7.14 -27.02 -32.31
C ILE A 178 -8.42 -26.21 -32.20
N ALA A 179 -9.38 -26.43 -33.10
CA ALA A 179 -10.69 -25.80 -33.01
C ALA A 179 -11.39 -26.13 -31.68
N LYS A 180 -11.31 -27.38 -31.20
CA LYS A 180 -11.79 -27.78 -29.88
C LYS A 180 -11.12 -27.02 -28.74
N ALA A 181 -9.83 -26.66 -28.86
CA ALA A 181 -9.16 -25.84 -27.86
C ALA A 181 -9.76 -24.43 -27.78
N PHE A 182 -10.10 -23.81 -28.92
CA PHE A 182 -10.82 -22.54 -28.95
C PHE A 182 -12.22 -22.65 -28.34
N THR A 183 -13.00 -23.66 -28.71
CA THR A 183 -14.32 -23.90 -28.12
C THR A 183 -14.23 -24.16 -26.61
N SER A 184 -13.23 -24.93 -26.16
CA SER A 184 -13.01 -25.20 -24.73
C SER A 184 -12.61 -23.94 -23.96
N MET A 185 -11.78 -23.07 -24.56
CA MET A 185 -11.44 -21.78 -23.99
C MET A 185 -12.68 -20.89 -23.87
N LEU A 186 -13.50 -20.81 -24.93
CA LEU A 186 -14.75 -20.05 -24.90
C LEU A 186 -15.69 -20.54 -23.79
N ALA A 187 -15.88 -21.86 -23.66
CA ALA A 187 -16.67 -22.46 -22.58
C ALA A 187 -16.11 -22.10 -21.19
N THR A 188 -14.79 -22.11 -21.02
CA THR A 188 -14.14 -21.69 -19.78
C THR A 188 -14.40 -20.22 -19.46
N ILE A 189 -14.37 -19.34 -20.47
CA ILE A 189 -14.67 -17.92 -20.32
C ILE A 189 -16.14 -17.73 -19.91
N ILE A 190 -17.07 -18.41 -20.56
CA ILE A 190 -18.51 -18.39 -20.22
C ILE A 190 -18.71 -18.82 -18.77
N TYR A 191 -18.13 -19.95 -18.36
CA TYR A 191 -18.26 -20.44 -17.00
C TYR A 191 -17.74 -19.43 -15.97
N LYS A 192 -16.52 -18.90 -16.17
CA LYS A 192 -15.92 -17.96 -15.22
C LYS A 192 -16.57 -16.58 -15.22
N LYS A 193 -16.79 -15.97 -16.39
CA LYS A 193 -17.27 -14.58 -16.48
C LYS A 193 -18.77 -14.46 -16.27
N LEU A 194 -19.57 -15.39 -16.81
CA LEU A 194 -21.03 -15.30 -16.82
C LEU A 194 -21.66 -15.97 -15.60
N TRP A 195 -21.18 -17.18 -15.27
CA TRP A 195 -21.83 -17.98 -14.22
C TRP A 195 -21.40 -17.61 -12.81
N GLU A 196 -20.11 -17.35 -12.55
CA GLU A 196 -19.64 -16.96 -11.19
C GLU A 196 -20.35 -15.66 -10.74
N ARG A 197 -20.50 -14.68 -11.63
CA ARG A 197 -21.24 -13.43 -11.33
C ARG A 197 -22.72 -13.64 -11.04
N ALA A 198 -23.37 -14.59 -11.73
CA ALA A 198 -24.78 -14.88 -11.54
C ALA A 198 -25.06 -15.50 -10.15
N PHE A 199 -24.13 -16.32 -9.64
CA PHE A 199 -24.24 -16.89 -8.30
C PHE A 199 -23.92 -15.87 -7.20
N ASP A 200 -22.89 -15.02 -7.39
CA ASP A 200 -22.55 -13.97 -6.41
C ASP A 200 -23.68 -12.95 -6.20
N GLN A 201 -24.51 -12.70 -7.23
CA GLN A 201 -25.68 -11.80 -7.13
C GLN A 201 -26.92 -12.46 -6.52
N ALA A 202 -27.06 -13.79 -6.64
CA ALA A 202 -28.23 -14.51 -6.14
C ALA A 202 -28.27 -14.61 -4.61
N ASP A 203 -27.11 -14.67 -3.95
CA ASP A 203 -27.02 -14.79 -2.48
C ASP A 203 -27.42 -13.51 -1.73
N ILE A 204 -27.37 -12.34 -2.38
CA ILE A 204 -27.70 -11.04 -1.74
C ILE A 204 -29.22 -10.86 -1.57
N HIS A 205 -30.05 -11.57 -2.34
CA HIS A 205 -31.51 -11.37 -2.35
C HIS A 205 -32.30 -12.35 -1.46
N LEU A 206 -31.65 -13.28 -0.75
CA LEU A 206 -32.34 -14.29 0.06
C LEU A 206 -32.49 -13.94 1.56
N VAL A 207 -32.02 -12.78 2.02
CA VAL A 207 -31.94 -12.45 3.47
C VAL A 207 -32.93 -11.39 3.96
N GLU A 208 -33.94 -11.00 3.16
CA GLU A 208 -35.04 -10.17 3.68
C GLU A 208 -36.40 -10.82 3.44
N LYS A 209 -36.80 -11.67 4.37
CA LYS A 209 -38.21 -11.87 4.68
C LYS A 209 -38.45 -11.56 6.17
N PRO A 210 -39.47 -10.75 6.50
CA PRO A 210 -39.82 -10.35 7.87
C PRO A 210 -40.34 -11.51 8.73
#